data_AF-A0A7S3NJ51-F1
#
_entry.id   AF-A0A7S3NJ51-F1
#
_cell.length_a   1.000
_cell.length_b   1.000
_cell.length_c   1.000
_cell.angle_alpha   90.00
_cell.angle_beta   90.00
_cell.angle_gamma   90.00
#
_symmetry.space_group_name_H-M   'P 1'
#
loop_
_entity.id
_entity.type
_entity.pdbx_description
1 polymer ?
#
loop_
_entity_poly.entity_id
_entity_poly.type
_entity_poly.pdbx_seq_one_letter_code
_entity_poly.pdbx_strand_id
1 'polypeptide(L)'
;MPLYELEFRKKLDLVISRVKGMLEQEIRPIRMDEESHQYDDKFALANLTTDLALDTVTTLLDTAFAGVGDKLEKKESNIKYELKFEARETCVYALEREREIAGPKVTVAETKRQSRTFVGGQSTKQKEVTTQVTTRVKEFVWTHTLTYSAKLVDRKDRSLVETLVSGTRSRELTTTAKEHSPRPALKESAPLYLDLEMIKTLPRSIDRSRDSCKTPRRNQEIDDVFSAFQSLATFTRSVSSIIINNQRSHSTSQKQEVKNFFSPAACCFL
;
A
#
# COMPACT_ATOMS: atom_id res chain seq x y z
N MET A 1 7.92 -12.34 29.53
CA MET A 1 6.94 -12.36 28.41
C MET A 1 7.67 -11.89 27.16
N PRO A 2 7.69 -12.66 26.06
CA PRO A 2 8.31 -12.25 24.80
C PRO A 2 7.65 -10.98 24.25
N LEU A 3 8.41 -10.11 23.56
CA LEU A 3 7.91 -8.88 22.94
C LEU A 3 6.69 -9.11 22.04
N TYR A 4 6.70 -10.19 21.26
CA TYR A 4 5.60 -10.59 20.39
C TYR A 4 4.30 -10.86 21.17
N GLU A 5 4.39 -11.53 22.33
CA GLU A 5 3.21 -11.85 23.14
C GLU A 5 2.60 -10.56 23.74
N LEU A 6 3.42 -9.60 24.13
CA LEU A 6 2.95 -8.31 24.63
C LEU A 6 2.21 -7.51 23.54
N GLU A 7 2.76 -7.45 22.32
CA GLU A 7 2.10 -6.78 21.20
C GLU A 7 0.79 -7.47 20.81
N PHE A 8 0.78 -8.80 20.81
CA PHE A 8 -0.43 -9.58 20.56
C PHE A 8 -1.52 -9.28 21.60
N ARG A 9 -1.18 -9.33 22.90
CA ARG A 9 -2.13 -9.01 23.99
C ARG A 9 -2.71 -7.61 23.83
N LYS A 10 -1.89 -6.61 23.54
CA LYS A 10 -2.37 -5.23 23.31
C LYS A 10 -3.37 -5.13 22.15
N LYS A 11 -3.12 -5.85 21.05
CA LYS A 11 -4.04 -5.89 19.91
C LYS A 11 -5.32 -6.63 20.25
N LEU A 12 -5.22 -7.76 20.96
CA LEU A 12 -6.37 -8.54 21.40
C LEU A 12 -7.27 -7.73 22.34
N ASP A 13 -6.70 -7.05 23.32
CA ASP A 13 -7.44 -6.20 24.26
C ASP A 13 -8.18 -5.06 23.52
N LEU A 14 -7.54 -4.46 22.51
CA LEU A 14 -8.18 -3.44 21.65
C LEU A 14 -9.36 -4.03 20.87
N VAL A 15 -9.22 -5.22 20.31
CA VAL A 15 -10.30 -5.91 19.57
C VAL A 15 -11.45 -6.24 20.50
N ILE A 16 -11.18 -6.84 21.66
CA ILE A 16 -12.20 -7.15 22.68
C ILE A 16 -12.94 -5.88 23.10
N SER A 17 -12.23 -4.77 23.34
CA SER A 17 -12.85 -3.50 23.69
C SER A 17 -13.78 -2.97 22.61
N ARG A 18 -13.46 -3.15 21.33
CA ARG A 18 -14.33 -2.74 20.21
C ARG A 18 -15.55 -3.64 20.10
N VAL A 19 -15.34 -4.95 20.20
CA VAL A 19 -16.42 -5.95 20.14
C VAL A 19 -17.41 -5.75 21.29
N LYS A 20 -16.94 -5.44 22.51
CA LYS A 20 -17.80 -5.06 23.64
C LYS A 20 -18.72 -3.88 23.34
N GLY A 21 -18.29 -2.93 22.51
CA GLY A 21 -19.12 -1.80 22.10
C GLY A 21 -20.15 -2.14 21.02
N MET A 22 -19.99 -3.27 20.32
CA MET A 22 -20.87 -3.71 19.23
C MET A 22 -21.86 -4.78 19.66
N LEU A 23 -21.53 -5.58 20.67
CA LEU A 23 -22.39 -6.64 21.18
C LEU A 23 -23.42 -6.11 22.18
N GLU A 24 -24.56 -6.79 22.27
CA GLU A 24 -25.61 -6.52 23.25
C GLU A 24 -25.10 -6.73 24.69
N GLN A 25 -25.68 -6.03 25.67
CA GLN A 25 -25.18 -5.96 27.06
C GLN A 25 -25.00 -7.32 27.76
N GLU A 26 -25.67 -8.37 27.27
CA GLU A 26 -25.60 -9.71 27.84
C GLU A 26 -24.37 -10.51 27.39
N ILE A 27 -23.71 -10.12 26.29
CA ILE A 27 -22.50 -10.80 25.80
C ILE A 27 -21.27 -10.10 26.35
N ARG A 28 -20.59 -10.77 27.28
CA ARG A 28 -19.33 -10.30 27.88
C ARG A 28 -18.16 -11.08 27.28
N PRO A 29 -17.53 -10.61 26.19
CA PRO A 29 -16.32 -11.25 25.69
C PRO A 29 -15.21 -11.12 26.74
N ILE A 30 -14.68 -12.27 27.15
CA ILE A 30 -13.62 -12.46 28.14
C ILE A 30 -12.43 -13.09 27.41
N ARG A 31 -11.20 -12.88 27.89
CA ARG A 31 -10.06 -13.56 27.28
C ARG A 31 -10.04 -15.04 27.67
N MET A 32 -9.59 -15.89 26.77
CA MET A 32 -9.46 -17.33 27.04
C MET A 32 -8.53 -17.66 28.23
N ASP A 33 -7.58 -16.78 28.56
CA ASP A 33 -6.70 -16.95 29.72
C ASP A 33 -7.32 -16.45 31.04
N GLU A 34 -8.51 -15.83 31.00
CA GLU A 34 -9.22 -15.29 32.17
C GLU A 34 -10.33 -16.22 32.68
N GLU A 35 -10.72 -17.25 31.91
CA GLU A 35 -11.76 -18.22 32.26
C GLU A 35 -11.18 -19.64 32.29
N SER A 36 -11.74 -20.50 33.15
CA SER A 36 -11.40 -21.93 33.13
C SER A 36 -11.89 -22.56 31.83
N HIS A 37 -10.97 -23.16 31.07
CA HIS A 37 -11.27 -23.82 29.80
C HIS A 37 -10.76 -25.26 29.82
N GLN A 38 -11.45 -26.13 29.09
CA GLN A 38 -11.00 -27.49 28.81
C GLN A 38 -9.91 -27.47 27.74
N TYR A 39 -9.12 -28.53 27.69
CA TYR A 39 -8.08 -28.66 26.66
C TYR A 39 -8.67 -28.68 25.24
N ASP A 40 -9.87 -29.24 25.10
CA ASP A 40 -10.62 -29.30 23.84
C ASP A 40 -10.99 -27.93 23.28
N ASP A 41 -11.19 -26.93 24.16
CA ASP A 41 -11.47 -25.54 23.77
C ASP A 41 -10.32 -24.94 22.96
N LYS A 42 -9.10 -25.46 23.10
CA LYS A 42 -7.94 -25.03 22.31
C LYS A 42 -8.06 -25.47 20.85
N PHE A 43 -8.63 -26.64 20.58
CA PHE A 43 -8.91 -27.10 19.21
C PHE A 43 -10.09 -26.34 18.62
N ALA A 44 -11.14 -26.13 19.41
CA ALA A 44 -12.29 -25.33 18.99
C ALA A 44 -11.86 -23.91 18.60
N LEU A 45 -11.02 -23.27 19.43
CA LEU A 45 -10.47 -21.95 19.13
C LEU A 45 -9.61 -21.97 17.87
N ALA A 46 -8.69 -22.92 17.72
CA ALA A 46 -7.85 -23.02 16.53
C ALA A 46 -8.70 -23.14 15.26
N ASN A 47 -9.67 -24.06 15.24
CA ASN A 47 -10.58 -24.24 14.12
C ASN A 47 -11.37 -22.96 13.81
N LEU A 48 -11.96 -22.32 14.83
CA LEU A 48 -12.71 -21.07 14.66
C LEU A 48 -11.83 -19.95 14.08
N THR A 49 -10.62 -19.77 14.61
CA THR A 49 -9.70 -18.73 14.13
C THR A 49 -9.24 -18.99 12.70
N THR A 50 -8.96 -20.25 12.35
CA THR A 50 -8.60 -20.65 10.99
C THR A 50 -9.75 -20.38 10.03
N ASP A 51 -10.97 -20.76 10.39
CA ASP A 51 -12.17 -20.56 9.58
C ASP A 51 -12.44 -19.07 9.32
N LEU A 52 -12.42 -18.26 10.39
CA LEU A 52 -12.58 -16.81 10.30
C LEU A 52 -11.50 -16.15 9.44
N ALA A 53 -10.24 -16.58 9.59
CA ALA A 53 -9.15 -16.05 8.80
C ALA A 53 -9.30 -16.40 7.31
N LEU A 54 -9.72 -17.62 6.99
CA LEU A 54 -9.99 -18.06 5.61
C LEU A 54 -11.16 -17.28 4.98
N ASP A 55 -12.24 -17.07 5.72
CA ASP A 55 -13.37 -16.28 5.25
C ASP A 55 -12.98 -14.80 5.04
N THR A 56 -12.17 -14.25 5.96
CA THR A 56 -11.61 -12.90 5.82
C THR A 56 -10.74 -12.78 4.58
N VAL A 57 -9.84 -13.75 4.35
CA VAL A 57 -8.98 -13.77 3.17
C VAL A 57 -9.79 -13.87 1.88
N THR A 58 -10.77 -14.76 1.83
CA THR A 58 -11.67 -14.92 0.67
C THR A 58 -12.41 -13.61 0.38
N THR A 59 -12.96 -12.98 1.41
CA THR A 59 -13.67 -11.69 1.30
C THR A 59 -12.73 -10.58 0.81
N LEU A 60 -11.51 -10.51 1.34
CA LEU A 60 -10.53 -9.50 0.92
C LEU A 60 -10.08 -9.71 -0.52
N LEU A 61 -9.87 -10.96 -0.94
CA LEU A 61 -9.53 -11.28 -2.32
C LEU A 61 -10.66 -10.90 -3.27
N ASP A 62 -11.91 -11.22 -2.94
CA ASP A 62 -13.06 -10.86 -3.76
C ASP A 62 -13.26 -9.33 -3.82
N THR A 63 -13.05 -8.63 -2.71
CA THR A 63 -13.12 -7.15 -2.67
C THR A 63 -12.01 -6.51 -3.51
N ALA A 64 -10.78 -7.04 -3.44
CA ALA A 64 -9.63 -6.50 -4.17
C ALA A 64 -9.64 -6.89 -5.65
N PHE A 65 -10.19 -8.06 -5.97
CA PHE A 65 -10.22 -8.69 -7.28
C PHE A 65 -11.61 -9.30 -7.51
N ALA A 66 -12.56 -8.46 -7.92
CA ALA A 66 -13.96 -8.83 -8.09
C ALA A 66 -14.13 -10.17 -8.81
N GLY A 67 -14.92 -11.08 -8.22
CA GLY A 67 -15.26 -12.37 -8.80
C GLY A 67 -14.30 -13.51 -8.44
N VAL A 68 -13.26 -13.27 -7.63
CA VAL A 68 -12.39 -14.34 -7.12
C VAL A 68 -13.13 -15.22 -6.10
N GLY A 69 -14.01 -14.65 -5.27
CA GLY A 69 -14.79 -15.39 -4.27
C GLY A 69 -15.58 -16.54 -4.89
N ASP A 70 -16.35 -16.22 -5.94
CA ASP A 70 -17.15 -17.21 -6.69
C ASP A 70 -16.31 -18.37 -7.25
N LYS A 71 -15.05 -18.13 -7.60
CA LYS A 71 -14.15 -19.17 -8.16
C LYS A 71 -13.56 -20.04 -7.05
N LEU A 72 -13.33 -19.47 -5.87
CA LEU A 72 -12.86 -20.21 -4.70
C LEU A 72 -13.97 -21.12 -4.14
N GLU A 73 -15.23 -20.68 -4.15
CA GLU A 73 -16.36 -21.46 -3.63
C GLU A 73 -16.76 -22.65 -4.52
N LYS A 74 -16.57 -22.53 -5.83
CA LYS A 74 -16.92 -23.61 -6.78
C LYS A 74 -15.96 -24.80 -6.66
N LYS A 75 -16.33 -25.81 -5.88
CA LYS A 75 -15.57 -27.05 -5.67
C LYS A 75 -15.35 -27.88 -6.94
N GLU A 76 -16.17 -27.70 -7.98
CA GLU A 76 -16.25 -28.63 -9.13
C GLU A 76 -15.52 -28.17 -10.40
N SER A 77 -14.77 -27.07 -10.38
CA SER A 77 -13.99 -26.69 -11.57
C SER A 77 -12.78 -27.61 -11.75
N ASN A 78 -12.70 -28.32 -12.88
CA ASN A 78 -11.48 -29.04 -13.30
C ASN A 78 -10.29 -28.09 -13.54
N ILE A 79 -10.56 -26.80 -13.69
CA ILE A 79 -9.55 -25.76 -13.86
C ILE A 79 -9.10 -25.31 -12.48
N LYS A 80 -7.78 -25.34 -12.27
CA LYS A 80 -7.09 -24.78 -11.12
C LYS A 80 -6.65 -23.37 -11.46
N TYR A 81 -6.92 -22.41 -10.60
CA TYR A 81 -6.69 -21.00 -10.91
C TYR A 81 -5.44 -20.42 -10.23
N GLU A 82 -4.72 -19.56 -10.94
CA GLU A 82 -3.73 -18.64 -10.37
C GLU A 82 -4.18 -17.19 -10.60
N LEU A 83 -3.94 -16.33 -9.62
CA LEU A 83 -4.06 -14.88 -9.79
C LEU A 83 -2.72 -14.34 -10.29
N LYS A 84 -2.72 -13.79 -11.50
CA LYS A 84 -1.57 -13.14 -12.13
C LYS A 84 -1.70 -11.62 -12.03
N PHE A 85 -0.72 -10.95 -11.43
CA PHE A 85 -0.61 -9.50 -11.45
C PHE A 85 0.55 -9.05 -12.33
N GLU A 86 0.32 -8.09 -13.22
CA GLU A 86 1.33 -7.53 -14.10
C GLU A 86 1.21 -6.00 -14.16
N ALA A 87 2.35 -5.34 -14.32
CA ALA A 87 2.43 -3.88 -14.34
C ALA A 87 3.52 -3.40 -15.29
N ARG A 88 3.23 -2.29 -15.97
CA ARG A 88 4.08 -1.63 -16.95
C ARG A 88 4.12 -0.14 -16.68
N GLU A 89 5.33 0.41 -16.60
CA GLU A 89 5.62 1.83 -16.45
C GLU A 89 6.16 2.37 -17.78
N THR A 90 5.66 3.53 -18.22
CA THR A 90 6.24 4.29 -19.34
C THR A 90 6.52 5.72 -18.92
N CYS A 91 7.58 6.32 -19.47
CA CYS A 91 7.92 7.72 -19.25
C CYS A 91 8.26 8.37 -20.58
N VAL A 92 7.41 9.29 -21.02
CA VAL A 92 7.50 9.90 -22.35
C VAL A 92 7.60 11.41 -22.21
N TYR A 93 8.50 12.01 -22.98
CA TYR A 93 8.62 13.46 -23.05
C TYR A 93 7.31 14.07 -23.58
N ALA A 94 6.77 15.04 -22.84
CA ALA A 94 5.53 15.72 -23.21
C ALA A 94 5.81 17.06 -23.88
N LEU A 95 6.46 17.99 -23.19
CA LEU A 95 6.69 19.36 -23.67
C LEU A 95 7.79 20.10 -22.90
N GLU A 96 8.19 21.26 -23.43
CA GLU A 96 9.05 22.25 -22.77
C GLU A 96 8.20 23.43 -22.32
N ARG A 97 8.41 23.92 -21.09
CA ARG A 97 7.70 25.06 -20.51
C ARG A 97 8.70 26.03 -19.89
N GLU A 98 8.48 27.32 -20.07
CA GLU A 98 9.22 28.36 -19.35
C GLU A 98 8.43 28.80 -18.11
N ARG A 99 9.12 28.90 -16.98
CA ARG A 99 8.57 29.41 -15.73
C ARG A 99 9.45 30.54 -15.20
N GLU A 100 8.84 31.69 -14.94
CA GLU A 100 9.50 32.79 -14.23
C GLU A 100 9.41 32.55 -12.73
N ILE A 101 10.58 32.48 -12.08
CA ILE A 101 10.70 32.40 -10.62
C ILE A 101 11.18 33.75 -10.14
N ALA A 102 10.35 34.41 -9.33
CA ALA A 102 10.70 35.67 -8.72
C ALA A 102 11.71 35.43 -7.60
N GLY A 103 12.92 35.96 -7.76
CA GLY A 103 13.98 35.88 -6.76
C GLY A 103 13.73 36.78 -5.55
N PRO A 104 14.65 36.74 -4.56
CA PRO A 104 14.55 37.56 -3.37
C PRO A 104 14.58 39.05 -3.74
N LYS A 105 13.70 39.83 -3.11
CA LYS A 105 13.69 41.28 -3.24
C LYS A 105 14.87 41.85 -2.46
N VAL A 106 15.72 42.62 -3.12
CA VAL A 106 16.84 43.32 -2.47
C VAL A 106 16.52 44.82 -2.51
N THR A 107 16.44 45.43 -1.33
CA THR A 107 16.27 46.88 -1.19
C THR A 107 17.64 47.53 -1.05
N VAL A 108 17.99 48.42 -1.98
CA VAL A 108 19.24 49.17 -1.94
C VAL A 108 18.90 50.64 -1.74
N ALA A 109 19.51 51.26 -0.72
CA ALA A 109 19.39 52.69 -0.48
C ALA A 109 20.38 53.45 -1.37
N GLU A 110 19.89 54.09 -2.43
CA GLU A 110 20.72 54.98 -3.24
C GLU A 110 20.87 56.34 -2.56
N THR A 111 22.11 56.70 -2.21
CA THR A 111 22.43 58.04 -1.71
C THR A 111 22.87 58.91 -2.89
N LYS A 112 21.96 59.65 -3.50
CA LYS A 112 22.35 60.70 -4.46
C LYS A 112 22.85 61.92 -3.70
N ARG A 113 24.17 62.12 -3.68
CA ARG A 113 24.76 63.42 -3.30
C ARG A 113 24.49 64.42 -4.42
N GLN A 114 23.43 65.23 -4.28
CA GLN A 114 23.32 66.44 -5.09
C GLN A 114 24.31 67.46 -4.54
N SER A 115 25.40 67.73 -5.28
CA SER A 115 26.20 68.93 -5.05
C SER A 115 25.40 70.13 -5.54
N ARG A 116 24.55 70.70 -4.67
CA ARG A 116 24.17 72.10 -4.81
C ARG A 116 25.15 72.91 -3.98
N THR A 117 26.07 73.53 -4.69
CA THR A 117 26.85 74.67 -4.21
C THR A 117 25.85 75.74 -3.75
N PHE A 118 26.16 76.35 -2.61
CA PHE A 118 25.59 77.59 -2.07
C PHE A 118 24.50 77.46 -0.99
N VAL A 119 24.97 77.60 0.26
CA VAL A 119 24.29 78.13 1.47
C VAL A 119 23.20 77.24 2.09
N GLY A 120 23.57 76.59 3.21
CA GLY A 120 22.66 76.25 4.31
C GLY A 120 21.82 74.98 4.14
N GLY A 121 22.41 73.82 4.50
CA GLY A 121 21.65 72.59 4.83
C GLY A 121 21.84 71.44 3.85
N GLN A 122 22.68 70.47 4.21
CA GLN A 122 22.74 69.18 3.52
C GLN A 122 21.49 68.35 3.86
N SER A 123 20.47 68.42 3.01
CA SER A 123 19.35 67.48 3.04
C SER A 123 19.73 66.20 2.28
N THR A 124 20.17 65.17 3.01
CA THR A 124 20.38 63.82 2.45
C THR A 124 19.03 63.14 2.23
N LYS A 125 18.52 63.11 0.99
CA LYS A 125 17.36 62.28 0.65
C LYS A 125 17.83 60.87 0.31
N GLN A 126 17.54 59.91 1.18
CA GLN A 126 17.69 58.49 0.88
C GLN A 126 16.51 58.07 -0.02
N LYS A 127 16.80 57.47 -1.17
CA LYS A 127 15.79 56.84 -2.02
C LYS A 127 15.96 55.32 -1.88
N GLU A 128 14.96 54.65 -1.33
CA GLU A 128 14.92 53.19 -1.33
C GLU A 128 14.51 52.70 -2.72
N VAL A 129 15.35 51.88 -3.35
CA VAL A 129 15.04 51.20 -4.61
C VAL A 129 14.95 49.71 -4.30
N THR A 130 13.77 49.12 -4.50
CA THR A 130 13.57 47.67 -4.37
C THR A 130 13.76 47.02 -5.74
N THR A 131 14.78 46.19 -5.88
CA THR A 131 15.05 45.43 -7.10
C THR A 131 14.69 43.97 -6.87
N GLN A 132 13.90 43.39 -7.78
CA GLN A 132 13.58 41.96 -7.76
C GLN A 132 14.17 41.30 -9.00
N VAL A 133 15.06 40.33 -8.79
CA VAL A 133 15.64 39.55 -9.89
C VAL A 133 14.67 38.43 -10.25
N THR A 134 14.10 38.45 -11.46
CA THR A 134 13.29 37.34 -11.99
C THR A 134 14.16 36.43 -12.84
N THR A 135 14.19 35.14 -12.51
CA THR A 135 14.95 34.13 -13.29
C THR A 135 13.98 33.28 -14.10
N ARG A 136 14.22 33.18 -15.42
CA ARG A 136 13.50 32.25 -16.30
C ARG A 136 14.15 30.86 -16.19
N VAL A 137 13.36 29.87 -15.80
CA VAL A 137 13.78 28.48 -15.75
C VAL A 137 13.04 27.70 -16.83
N LYS A 138 13.79 26.97 -17.64
CA LYS A 138 13.24 26.00 -18.59
C LYS A 138 12.97 24.69 -17.86
N GLU A 139 11.73 24.23 -17.98
CA GLU A 139 11.22 23.00 -17.40
C GLU A 139 10.84 22.04 -18.54
N PHE A 140 11.33 20.80 -18.48
CA PHE A 140 10.98 19.73 -19.40
C PHE A 140 9.98 18.82 -18.71
N VAL A 141 8.78 18.71 -19.29
CA VAL A 141 7.66 17.95 -18.74
C VAL A 141 7.63 16.56 -19.38
N TRP A 142 7.45 15.55 -18.54
CA TRP A 142 7.39 14.14 -18.91
C TRP A 142 6.10 13.52 -18.38
N THR A 143 5.41 12.75 -19.20
CA THR A 143 4.25 11.95 -18.77
C THR A 143 4.71 10.57 -18.34
N HIS A 144 4.56 10.29 -17.05
CA HIS A 144 4.81 8.98 -16.47
C HIS A 144 3.49 8.23 -16.27
N THR A 145 3.35 7.06 -16.91
CA THR A 145 2.15 6.25 -16.90
C THR A 145 2.43 4.87 -16.33
N LEU A 146 1.64 4.45 -15.34
CA LEU A 146 1.58 3.09 -14.83
C LEU A 146 0.30 2.43 -15.36
N THR A 147 0.44 1.36 -16.12
CA THR A 147 -0.65 0.45 -16.50
C THR A 147 -0.48 -0.85 -15.73
N TYR A 148 -1.55 -1.36 -15.12
CA TYR A 148 -1.53 -2.61 -14.36
C TYR A 148 -2.78 -3.44 -14.62
N SER A 149 -2.66 -4.75 -14.41
CA SER A 149 -3.82 -5.64 -14.41
C SER A 149 -3.63 -6.83 -13.47
N ALA A 150 -4.75 -7.31 -12.93
CA ALA A 150 -4.87 -8.57 -12.24
C ALA A 150 -5.78 -9.48 -13.07
N LYS A 151 -5.32 -10.70 -13.32
CA LYS A 151 -5.91 -11.67 -14.24
C LYS A 151 -6.03 -13.01 -13.56
N LEU A 152 -7.11 -13.72 -13.85
CA LEU A 152 -7.25 -15.13 -13.55
C LEU A 152 -6.66 -15.93 -14.70
N VAL A 153 -5.76 -16.87 -14.40
CA VAL A 153 -5.16 -17.76 -15.39
C VAL A 153 -5.31 -19.22 -14.98
N ASP A 154 -5.34 -20.12 -15.95
CA ASP A 154 -5.26 -21.56 -15.66
C ASP A 154 -3.85 -21.88 -15.14
N ARG A 155 -3.75 -22.57 -14.01
CA ARG A 155 -2.48 -22.97 -13.42
C ARG A 155 -1.66 -23.89 -14.32
N LYS A 156 -2.29 -24.71 -15.16
CA LYS A 156 -1.62 -25.73 -15.97
C LYS A 156 -0.79 -25.11 -17.10
N ASP A 157 -1.36 -24.16 -17.83
CA ASP A 157 -0.75 -23.57 -19.02
C ASP A 157 -0.64 -22.03 -18.99
N ARG A 158 -1.12 -21.40 -17.91
CA ARG A 158 -1.18 -19.94 -17.72
C ARG A 158 -1.95 -19.21 -18.80
N SER A 159 -2.88 -19.92 -19.46
CA SER A 159 -3.83 -19.30 -20.37
C SER A 159 -4.74 -18.34 -19.62
N LEU A 160 -5.07 -17.21 -20.27
CA LEU A 160 -5.96 -16.22 -19.69
C LEU A 160 -7.37 -16.82 -19.58
N VAL A 161 -7.89 -16.87 -18.37
CA VAL A 161 -9.29 -17.18 -18.11
C VAL A 161 -10.10 -15.90 -18.12
N GLU A 162 -9.66 -14.90 -17.35
CA GLU A 162 -10.43 -13.68 -17.13
C GLU A 162 -9.53 -12.52 -16.70
N THR A 163 -9.87 -11.28 -17.07
CA THR A 163 -9.23 -10.08 -16.52
C THR A 163 -10.12 -9.51 -15.42
N LEU A 164 -9.65 -9.56 -14.18
CA LEU A 164 -10.43 -9.19 -13.00
C LEU A 164 -10.39 -7.69 -12.74
N VAL A 165 -9.20 -7.11 -12.83
CA VAL A 165 -8.98 -5.69 -12.61
C VAL A 165 -7.96 -5.20 -13.62
N SER A 166 -8.18 -4.02 -14.19
CA SER A 166 -7.14 -3.29 -14.92
C SER A 166 -7.24 -1.81 -14.64
N GLY A 167 -6.12 -1.10 -14.77
CA GLY A 167 -6.08 0.32 -14.52
C GLY A 167 -4.87 0.99 -15.14
N THR A 168 -5.05 2.26 -15.48
CA THR A 168 -3.98 3.13 -15.97
C THR A 168 -3.98 4.39 -15.11
N ARG A 169 -2.80 4.81 -14.67
CA ARG A 169 -2.59 6.05 -13.92
C ARG A 169 -1.45 6.82 -14.56
N SER A 170 -1.69 8.09 -14.86
CA SER A 170 -0.67 8.98 -15.45
C SER A 170 -0.43 10.18 -14.55
N ARG A 171 0.79 10.71 -14.59
CA ARG A 171 1.18 11.95 -13.92
C ARG A 171 2.29 12.66 -14.69
N GLU A 172 2.42 13.94 -14.46
CA GLU A 172 3.52 14.74 -14.97
C GLU A 172 4.73 14.70 -14.02
N LEU A 173 5.92 14.65 -14.61
CA LEU A 173 7.22 14.80 -13.95
C LEU A 173 7.95 15.96 -14.64
N THR A 174 8.70 16.75 -13.89
CA THR A 174 9.39 17.92 -14.43
C THR A 174 10.88 17.83 -14.15
N THR A 175 11.72 18.08 -15.16
CA THR A 175 13.17 18.18 -15.05
C THR A 175 13.67 19.52 -15.54
N THR A 176 14.84 19.96 -15.07
CA THR A 176 15.50 21.19 -15.56
C THR A 176 16.47 20.92 -16.71
N ALA A 177 16.73 19.65 -17.03
CA ALA A 177 17.57 19.20 -18.12
C ALA A 177 16.81 18.22 -19.01
N LYS A 178 16.87 18.43 -20.33
CA LYS A 178 16.16 17.64 -21.34
C LYS A 178 16.74 16.24 -21.53
N GLU A 179 18.06 16.12 -21.36
CA GLU A 179 18.84 14.92 -21.71
C GLU A 179 18.62 13.76 -20.73
N HIS A 180 17.98 14.00 -19.59
CA HIS A 180 17.76 13.00 -18.56
C HIS A 180 16.28 12.84 -18.26
N SER A 181 15.68 11.78 -18.81
CA SER A 181 14.35 11.35 -18.40
C SER A 181 14.37 10.98 -16.91
N PRO A 182 13.40 11.46 -16.11
CA PRO A 182 13.36 11.18 -14.67
C PRO A 182 13.12 9.71 -14.35
N ARG A 183 12.69 8.91 -15.33
CA ARG A 183 12.46 7.47 -15.25
C ARG A 183 12.86 6.76 -16.55
N PRO A 184 13.11 5.44 -16.53
CA PRO A 184 13.27 4.67 -17.76
C PRO A 184 12.06 4.85 -18.69
N ALA A 185 12.30 4.88 -20.01
CA ALA A 185 11.24 5.07 -21.00
C ALA A 185 10.17 3.95 -20.93
N LEU A 186 10.61 2.73 -20.65
CA LEU A 186 9.78 1.56 -20.41
C LEU A 186 10.39 0.75 -19.25
N LYS A 187 9.55 0.34 -18.31
CA LYS A 187 9.89 -0.63 -17.28
C LYS A 187 8.73 -1.57 -17.06
N GLU A 188 8.97 -2.86 -17.27
CA GLU A 188 7.98 -3.92 -17.03
C GLU A 188 8.32 -4.64 -15.73
N SER A 189 7.32 -4.81 -14.86
CA SER A 189 7.49 -5.61 -13.66
C SER A 189 7.35 -7.08 -14.00
N ALA A 190 8.17 -7.93 -13.40
CA ALA A 190 7.97 -9.38 -13.50
C ALA A 190 6.56 -9.73 -12.99
N PRO A 191 5.82 -10.60 -13.70
CA PRO A 191 4.48 -10.98 -13.30
C PRO A 191 4.53 -11.70 -11.95
N LEU A 192 3.62 -11.32 -11.04
CA LEU A 192 3.44 -11.94 -9.75
C LEU A 192 2.30 -12.96 -9.84
N TYR A 193 2.46 -14.09 -9.16
CA TYR A 193 1.48 -15.17 -9.15
C TYR A 193 1.08 -15.51 -7.71
N LEU A 194 -0.20 -15.80 -7.51
CA LEU A 194 -0.75 -16.37 -6.29
C LEU A 194 -1.58 -17.60 -6.66
N ASP A 195 -1.20 -18.75 -6.12
CA ASP A 195 -1.94 -20.01 -6.30
C ASP A 195 -3.24 -19.96 -5.50
N LEU A 196 -4.39 -19.87 -6.15
CA LEU A 196 -5.68 -19.78 -5.46
C LEU A 196 -6.14 -21.15 -4.94
N GLU A 197 -5.66 -22.25 -5.53
CA GLU A 197 -5.95 -23.59 -5.02
C GLU A 197 -5.39 -23.78 -3.62
N MET A 198 -4.27 -23.13 -3.30
CA MET A 198 -3.65 -23.21 -1.98
C MET A 198 -4.54 -22.65 -0.88
N ILE A 199 -5.53 -21.81 -1.21
CA ILE A 199 -6.51 -21.27 -0.25
C ILE A 199 -7.75 -22.17 -0.23
N LYS A 200 -8.22 -22.55 -1.43
CA LYS A 200 -9.41 -23.39 -1.63
C LYS A 200 -9.32 -24.75 -0.95
N THR A 201 -8.15 -25.37 -0.93
CA THR A 201 -7.96 -26.71 -0.36
C THR A 201 -7.56 -26.72 1.11
N LEU A 202 -7.51 -25.56 1.78
CA LEU A 202 -7.06 -25.52 3.17
C LEU A 202 -8.06 -26.19 4.11
N PRO A 203 -7.57 -26.93 5.11
CA PRO A 203 -8.41 -27.47 6.15
C PRO A 203 -8.96 -26.34 7.02
N ARG A 204 -10.30 -26.31 7.17
CA ARG A 204 -10.99 -25.42 8.12
C ARG A 204 -11.00 -25.96 9.55
N SER A 205 -10.66 -27.24 9.73
CA SER A 205 -10.63 -27.88 11.05
C SER A 205 -9.49 -28.91 11.16
N ILE A 206 -8.99 -29.06 12.38
CA ILE A 206 -8.02 -30.09 12.75
C ILE A 206 -8.76 -31.43 12.92
N ASP A 207 -8.30 -32.45 12.21
CA ASP A 207 -8.80 -33.81 12.36
C ASP A 207 -8.18 -34.48 13.60
N ARG A 208 -9.00 -34.65 14.63
CA ARG A 208 -8.60 -35.22 15.92
C ARG A 208 -8.61 -36.75 15.92
N SER A 209 -9.15 -37.39 14.89
CA SER A 209 -9.27 -38.85 14.82
C SER A 209 -7.97 -39.53 14.40
N ARG A 210 -6.99 -38.76 13.90
CA ARG A 210 -5.71 -39.30 13.42
C ARG A 210 -4.75 -39.55 14.58
N ASP A 211 -4.04 -40.67 14.53
CA ASP A 211 -2.98 -41.01 15.49
C ASP A 211 -1.83 -39.97 15.52
N SER A 212 -1.66 -39.22 14.43
CA SER A 212 -0.67 -38.15 14.30
C SER A 212 -1.14 -36.80 14.86
N CYS A 213 -2.37 -36.70 15.38
CA CYS A 213 -2.91 -35.47 15.94
C CYS A 213 -2.09 -35.01 17.15
N LYS A 214 -1.66 -33.75 17.13
CA LYS A 214 -0.85 -33.11 18.17
C LYS A 214 -1.64 -31.98 18.83
N THR A 215 -0.96 -31.23 19.70
CA THR A 215 -1.45 -29.93 20.19
C THR A 215 -1.89 -29.04 19.01
N PRO A 216 -2.93 -28.21 19.13
CA PRO A 216 -3.53 -27.48 18.01
C PRO A 216 -2.51 -26.82 17.05
N ARG A 217 -1.58 -26.01 17.58
CA ARG A 217 -0.55 -25.33 16.79
C ARG A 217 0.40 -26.28 16.04
N ARG A 218 0.66 -27.50 16.53
CA ARG A 218 1.65 -28.44 15.95
C ARG A 218 1.03 -29.41 14.94
N ASN A 219 -0.23 -29.20 14.57
CA ASN A 219 -0.90 -29.97 13.53
C ASN A 219 -0.54 -29.41 12.15
N GLN A 220 -0.36 -30.32 11.19
CA GLN A 220 0.05 -29.97 9.82
C GLN A 220 -0.97 -29.05 9.15
N GLU A 221 -2.25 -29.26 9.45
CA GLU A 221 -3.35 -28.44 8.97
C GLU A 221 -3.15 -26.95 9.28
N ILE A 222 -2.63 -26.65 10.47
CA ILE A 222 -2.37 -25.27 10.90
C ILE A 222 -1.12 -24.72 10.19
N ASP A 223 -0.08 -25.53 10.03
CA ASP A 223 1.13 -25.12 9.30
C ASP A 223 0.84 -24.83 7.83
N ASP A 224 -0.03 -25.61 7.18
CA ASP A 224 -0.46 -25.39 5.80
C ASP A 224 -1.19 -24.05 5.64
N VAL A 225 -2.10 -23.73 6.58
CA VAL A 225 -2.81 -22.44 6.63
C VAL A 225 -1.83 -21.28 6.80
N PHE A 226 -0.88 -21.39 7.73
CA PHE A 226 0.15 -20.36 7.93
C PHE A 226 1.00 -20.12 6.69
N SER A 227 1.42 -21.20 6.01
CA SER A 227 2.21 -21.12 4.78
C SER A 227 1.46 -20.41 3.65
N ALA A 228 0.16 -20.72 3.48
CA ALA A 228 -0.70 -20.06 2.52
C ALA A 228 -0.86 -18.56 2.84
N PHE A 229 -1.09 -18.20 4.11
CA PHE A 229 -1.20 -16.81 4.52
C PHE A 229 0.11 -16.03 4.36
N GLN A 230 1.26 -16.66 4.58
CA GLN A 230 2.56 -16.04 4.33
C GLN A 230 2.79 -15.78 2.83
N SER A 231 2.35 -16.72 1.98
CA SER A 231 2.40 -16.58 0.53
C SER A 231 1.50 -15.42 0.05
N LEU A 232 0.27 -15.35 0.56
CA LEU A 232 -0.66 -14.25 0.30
C LEU A 232 -0.11 -12.90 0.78
N ALA A 233 0.45 -12.85 1.99
CA ALA A 233 1.05 -11.63 2.54
C ALA A 233 2.23 -11.15 1.68
N THR A 234 3.03 -12.07 1.15
CA THR A 234 4.16 -11.74 0.26
C THR A 234 3.67 -11.21 -1.08
N PHE A 235 2.66 -11.86 -1.67
CA PHE A 235 2.01 -11.40 -2.90
C PHE A 235 1.43 -10.00 -2.76
N THR A 236 0.60 -9.77 -1.74
CA THR A 236 -0.07 -8.47 -1.50
C THR A 236 0.92 -7.35 -1.22
N ARG A 237 1.99 -7.61 -0.45
CA ARG A 237 3.07 -6.63 -0.25
C ARG A 237 3.78 -6.28 -1.55
N SER A 238 4.00 -7.26 -2.41
CA SER A 238 4.65 -7.05 -3.71
C SER A 238 3.78 -6.19 -4.64
N VAL A 239 2.48 -6.52 -4.74
CA VAL A 239 1.49 -5.70 -5.47
C VAL A 239 1.44 -4.28 -4.91
N SER A 240 1.34 -4.15 -3.58
CA SER A 240 1.30 -2.84 -2.92
C SER A 240 2.58 -2.03 -3.15
N SER A 241 3.75 -2.67 -3.14
CA SER A 241 5.03 -2.01 -3.42
C SER A 241 5.05 -1.43 -4.84
N ILE A 242 4.59 -2.19 -5.83
CA ILE A 242 4.50 -1.72 -7.22
C ILE A 242 3.58 -0.51 -7.32
N ILE A 243 2.40 -0.55 -6.69
CA ILE A 243 1.43 0.54 -6.77
C ILE A 243 1.91 1.78 -5.98
N ILE A 244 2.38 1.61 -4.74
CA ILE A 244 2.75 2.72 -3.84
C ILE A 244 4.05 3.40 -4.29
N ASN A 245 5.06 2.66 -4.74
CA ASN A 245 6.31 3.27 -5.23
C ASN A 245 6.05 4.17 -6.45
N ASN A 246 5.02 3.85 -7.22
CA ASN A 246 4.56 4.69 -8.32
C ASN A 246 3.73 5.90 -7.86
N GLN A 247 3.19 5.91 -6.64
CA GLN A 247 2.54 7.09 -6.06
C GLN A 247 3.55 8.04 -5.38
N ARG A 248 4.55 7.52 -4.65
CA ARG A 248 5.34 8.32 -3.69
C ARG A 248 6.43 9.23 -4.25
N SER A 249 6.87 9.06 -5.49
CA SER A 249 8.11 9.70 -5.95
C SER A 249 8.07 11.22 -6.27
N HIS A 250 7.23 12.03 -5.60
CA HIS A 250 7.40 13.51 -5.63
C HIS A 250 6.79 14.32 -4.46
N SER A 251 6.52 13.75 -3.28
CA SER A 251 6.14 14.58 -2.12
C SER A 251 7.35 15.19 -1.39
N THR A 252 8.20 15.94 -2.09
CA THR A 252 9.12 16.89 -1.40
C THR A 252 8.39 18.20 -1.03
N SER A 253 7.16 18.40 -1.51
CA SER A 253 6.33 19.58 -1.18
C SER A 253 4.96 19.28 -0.57
N GLN A 254 4.62 18.01 -0.30
CA GLN A 254 3.34 17.62 0.32
C GLN A 254 3.53 16.47 1.31
N LYS A 255 4.32 16.71 2.37
CA LYS A 255 4.38 15.82 3.53
C LYS A 255 3.26 16.19 4.50
N GLN A 256 2.00 15.79 4.27
CA GLN A 256 1.07 15.72 5.41
C GLN A 256 -0.12 14.75 5.27
N GLU A 257 -0.64 14.40 4.08
CA GLU A 257 -1.99 13.80 4.04
C GLU A 257 -2.15 12.31 3.68
N VAL A 258 -1.12 11.61 3.18
CA VAL A 258 -1.30 10.21 2.71
C VAL A 258 -0.93 9.16 3.77
N LYS A 259 -1.30 9.39 5.04
CA LYS A 259 -1.17 8.37 6.10
C LYS A 259 -2.41 7.47 6.26
N ASN A 260 -3.52 7.76 5.58
CA ASN A 260 -4.81 7.11 5.88
C ASN A 260 -5.41 6.22 4.78
N PHE A 261 -4.71 5.97 3.67
CA PHE A 261 -5.20 5.04 2.65
C PHE A 261 -4.18 3.94 2.41
N PHE A 262 -4.54 2.73 2.83
CA PHE A 262 -3.80 1.47 2.65
C PHE A 262 -2.52 1.28 3.48
N SER A 263 -2.68 0.66 4.65
CA SER A 263 -1.61 -0.09 5.33
C SER A 263 -1.89 -1.59 5.16
N PRO A 264 -1.22 -2.30 4.24
CA PRO A 264 -1.33 -3.76 4.09
C PRO A 264 -0.93 -4.53 5.35
N ALA A 265 -0.20 -3.89 6.27
CA ALA A 265 0.20 -4.48 7.55
C ALA A 265 -0.98 -4.71 8.50
N ALA A 266 -2.14 -4.07 8.26
CA ALA A 266 -3.35 -4.29 9.06
C ALA A 266 -4.10 -5.57 8.68
N CYS A 267 -3.94 -6.08 7.45
CA CYS A 267 -4.67 -7.27 6.99
C CYS A 267 -3.85 -8.57 7.06
N CYS A 268 -2.55 -8.52 7.38
CA CYS A 268 -1.68 -9.70 7.47
C CYS A 268 -1.37 -10.14 8.92
N PHE A 269 -2.02 -9.53 9.92
CA PHE A 269 -1.84 -9.86 11.34
C PHE A 269 -3.17 -9.78 12.10
N LEU A 270 -4.18 -10.46 11.56
CA LEU A 270 -5.31 -10.99 12.31
C LEU A 270 -5.21 -12.51 12.24
#